data_AF-A0AAW1PH52-F1
#
_entry.id   AF-A0AAW1PH52-F1
#
_cell.length_a   1.000
_cell.length_b   1.000
_cell.length_c   1.000
_cell.angle_alpha   90.00
_cell.angle_beta   90.00
_cell.angle_gamma   90.00
#
_symmetry.space_group_name_H-M   'P 1'
#
loop_
_entity.id
_entity.type
_entity.pdbx_description
1 polymer ?
#
loop_
_entity_poly.entity_id
_entity_poly.type
_entity_poly.pdbx_seq_one_letter_code
_entity_poly.pdbx_strand_id
1 'polypeptide(L)'
;MLEPFKTEALGATNELVEALQPASVQADQKSAHADLERSRTAALGPGCSNPACQNLEGVTEAELHTRKCSGCVRARYCSAACQKAAWKVHKRVCSTLNS
;
A
#
# COMPACT_ATOMS: atom_id res chain seq x y z
N MET A 1 -54.04 -25.95 -19.57
CA MET A 1 -53.65 -26.06 -18.15
C MET A 1 -52.36 -26.86 -18.10
N LEU A 2 -51.20 -26.20 -18.18
CA LEU A 2 -49.83 -26.63 -17.82
C LEU A 2 -48.86 -25.60 -18.44
N GLU A 3 -48.41 -24.64 -17.63
CA GLU A 3 -47.32 -23.71 -17.99
C GLU A 3 -45.98 -24.35 -17.62
N PRO A 4 -44.91 -24.23 -18.44
CA PRO A 4 -43.59 -24.73 -18.08
C PRO A 4 -42.92 -23.83 -17.03
N PHE A 5 -42.32 -24.48 -16.03
CA PHE A 5 -41.55 -23.86 -14.96
C PHE A 5 -40.43 -22.96 -15.51
N LYS A 6 -40.41 -21.70 -15.10
CA LYS A 6 -39.22 -20.84 -15.20
C LYS A 6 -38.15 -21.41 -14.27
N THR A 7 -37.09 -21.98 -14.83
CA THR A 7 -35.83 -22.18 -14.12
C THR A 7 -35.12 -20.83 -14.01
N GLU A 8 -35.42 -20.11 -12.94
CA GLU A 8 -34.57 -19.01 -12.48
C GLU A 8 -33.35 -19.62 -11.81
N ALA A 9 -32.18 -19.49 -12.45
CA ALA A 9 -30.91 -19.83 -11.85
C ALA A 9 -30.72 -18.96 -10.60
N LEU A 10 -30.81 -19.58 -9.42
CA LEU A 10 -30.36 -18.99 -8.17
C LEU A 10 -28.85 -18.75 -8.28
N GLY A 11 -28.48 -17.56 -8.75
CA GLY A 11 -27.21 -16.97 -8.42
C GLY A 11 -27.15 -16.89 -6.91
N ALA A 12 -26.30 -17.71 -6.29
CA ALA A 12 -26.03 -17.59 -4.86
C ALA A 12 -25.54 -16.16 -4.62
N THR A 13 -26.36 -15.34 -3.97
CA THR A 13 -25.95 -14.02 -3.52
C THR A 13 -24.79 -14.19 -2.55
N ASN A 14 -23.90 -13.21 -2.53
CA ASN A 14 -22.71 -13.15 -1.67
C ASN A 14 -23.04 -13.43 -0.18
N GLU A 15 -24.30 -13.24 0.22
CA GLU A 15 -24.84 -13.49 1.55
C GLU A 15 -24.77 -14.97 1.98
N LEU A 16 -24.98 -15.92 1.06
CA LEU A 16 -24.81 -17.35 1.39
C LEU A 16 -23.33 -17.76 1.48
N VAL A 17 -22.45 -17.07 0.76
CA VAL A 17 -21.00 -17.31 0.81
C VAL A 17 -20.42 -16.82 2.14
N GLU A 18 -20.93 -15.71 2.66
CA GLU A 18 -20.47 -15.10 3.93
C GLU A 18 -20.86 -15.94 5.16
N ALA A 19 -22.02 -16.61 5.12
CA ALA A 19 -22.51 -17.44 6.23
C ALA A 19 -21.78 -18.80 6.39
N LEU A 20 -21.05 -19.25 5.36
CA LEU A 20 -20.29 -20.50 5.37
C LEU A 20 -18.81 -20.32 5.68
N GLN A 21 -18.35 -19.07 5.88
CA GLN A 21 -16.97 -18.81 6.27
C GLN A 21 -16.84 -18.98 7.79
N PRO A 22 -16.03 -19.94 8.27
CA PRO A 22 -15.76 -20.03 9.69
C PRO A 22 -14.97 -18.79 10.11
N ALA A 23 -15.33 -18.18 11.24
CA ALA A 23 -14.70 -16.97 11.78
C ALA A 23 -13.16 -17.05 11.90
N SER A 24 -12.61 -18.27 11.94
CA SER A 24 -11.17 -18.54 11.91
C SER A 24 -10.49 -18.05 10.63
N VAL A 25 -11.08 -18.28 9.46
CA VAL A 25 -10.45 -17.96 8.16
C VAL A 25 -10.30 -16.44 7.94
N GLN A 26 -11.20 -15.63 8.49
CA GLN A 26 -11.13 -14.16 8.37
C GLN A 26 -10.05 -13.53 9.27
N ALA A 27 -9.77 -14.14 10.43
CA ALA A 27 -8.71 -13.67 11.33
C ALA A 27 -7.32 -13.96 10.75
N ASP A 28 -7.12 -15.14 10.16
CA ASP A 28 -5.87 -15.56 9.51
C ASP A 28 -5.53 -14.72 8.25
N GLN A 29 -6.54 -14.26 7.53
CA GLN A 29 -6.35 -13.39 6.36
C GLN A 29 -5.97 -11.95 6.74
N LYS A 30 -6.52 -11.41 7.83
CA LYS A 30 -6.21 -10.06 8.32
C LYS A 30 -4.80 -9.95 8.90
N SER A 31 -4.35 -10.97 9.63
CA SER A 31 -2.99 -11.01 10.18
C SER A 31 -1.95 -11.09 9.07
N ALA A 32 -2.15 -11.97 8.08
CA ALA A 32 -1.23 -12.12 6.95
C ALA A 32 -1.05 -10.83 6.13
N HIS A 33 -2.12 -10.06 5.90
CA HIS A 33 -2.01 -8.76 5.23
C HIS A 33 -1.23 -7.74 6.07
N ALA A 34 -1.54 -7.64 7.36
CA ALA A 34 -0.87 -6.71 8.27
C ALA A 34 0.62 -7.06 8.46
N ASP A 35 0.96 -8.34 8.49
CA ASP A 35 2.34 -8.80 8.58
C ASP A 35 3.10 -8.55 7.28
N LEU A 36 2.49 -8.77 6.11
CA LEU A 36 3.10 -8.41 4.83
C LEU A 36 3.33 -6.89 4.70
N GLU A 37 2.38 -6.07 5.16
CA GLU A 37 2.52 -4.61 5.18
C GLU A 37 3.59 -4.15 6.17
N ARG A 38 3.67 -4.78 7.35
CA ARG A 38 4.72 -4.56 8.35
C ARG A 38 6.09 -4.98 7.83
N SER A 39 6.19 -6.13 7.18
CA SER A 39 7.41 -6.60 6.52
C SER A 39 7.80 -5.69 5.37
N ARG A 40 6.85 -5.17 4.59
CA ARG A 40 7.11 -4.25 3.48
C ARG A 40 7.59 -2.89 3.99
N THR A 41 6.97 -2.36 5.04
CA THR A 41 7.41 -1.11 5.69
C THR A 41 8.76 -1.26 6.37
N ALA A 42 9.04 -2.42 6.98
CA ALA A 42 10.36 -2.76 7.52
C ALA A 42 11.42 -2.95 6.43
N ALA A 43 11.06 -3.54 5.28
CA ALA A 43 11.98 -3.85 4.18
C ALA A 43 12.30 -2.64 3.29
N LEU A 44 11.57 -1.52 3.40
CA LEU A 44 11.86 -0.28 2.67
C LEU A 44 13.01 0.54 3.26
N GLY A 45 13.59 0.10 4.38
CA GLY A 45 14.64 0.79 5.11
C GLY A 45 14.18 2.15 5.67
N PRO A 46 14.91 2.73 6.62
CA PRO A 46 14.60 4.07 7.10
C PRO A 46 14.82 5.08 5.96
N GLY A 47 13.74 5.62 5.38
CA GLY A 47 13.74 7.01 4.91
C GLY A 47 13.69 7.33 3.40
N CYS A 48 13.16 6.46 2.53
CA CYS A 48 12.69 6.94 1.23
C CYS A 48 11.24 7.46 1.35
N SER A 49 11.00 8.72 1.01
CA SER A 49 9.68 9.36 1.00
C SER A 49 8.86 9.05 -0.26
N ASN A 50 9.33 8.17 -1.14
CA ASN A 50 8.53 7.67 -2.26
C ASN A 50 7.69 6.46 -1.79
N PRO A 51 6.35 6.59 -1.65
CA PRO A 51 5.50 5.51 -1.15
C PRO A 51 5.45 4.29 -2.09
N ALA A 52 5.83 4.46 -3.36
CA ALA A 52 5.92 3.39 -4.34
C ALA A 52 7.34 2.83 -4.51
N CYS A 53 8.30 3.23 -3.65
CA CYS A 53 9.65 2.68 -3.68
C CYS A 53 9.58 1.16 -3.46
N GLN A 54 10.35 0.41 -4.25
CA GLN A 54 10.52 -1.05 -4.10
C GLN A 54 12.00 -1.42 -3.91
N ASN A 55 12.87 -0.42 -3.76
CA ASN A 55 14.27 -0.67 -3.47
C ASN A 55 14.42 -1.22 -2.05
N LEU A 56 14.73 -2.51 -1.94
CA LEU A 56 14.99 -3.21 -0.68
C LEU A 56 16.48 -3.12 -0.28
N GLU A 57 17.35 -2.83 -1.25
CA GLU A 57 18.77 -2.53 -1.07
C GLU A 57 18.94 -1.09 -0.53
N GLY A 58 18.20 -0.75 0.53
CA GLY A 58 18.11 0.59 1.08
C GLY A 58 19.47 1.28 1.16
N VAL A 59 19.54 2.56 0.79
CA VAL A 59 20.77 3.34 0.99
C VAL A 59 20.99 3.57 2.48
N THR A 60 22.25 3.67 2.91
CA THR A 60 22.57 3.93 4.31
C THR A 60 21.94 5.25 4.78
N GLU A 61 21.69 5.38 6.09
CA GLU A 61 21.12 6.62 6.66
C GLU A 61 21.98 7.86 6.34
N ALA A 62 23.29 7.68 6.25
CA ALA A 62 24.26 8.72 5.87
C ALA A 62 24.09 9.17 4.41
N GLU A 63 23.97 8.23 3.48
CA GLU A 63 23.73 8.50 2.05
C GLU A 63 22.36 9.17 1.84
N LEU A 64 21.37 8.73 2.60
CA LEU A 64 20.03 9.30 2.57
C LEU A 64 19.97 10.71 3.16
N HIS A 65 20.91 11.05 4.05
CA HIS A 65 21.06 12.41 4.57
C HIS A 65 21.43 13.41 3.50
N THR A 66 22.17 13.05 2.47
CA THR A 66 22.53 14.00 1.41
C THR A 66 21.43 14.14 0.35
N ARG A 67 20.54 13.15 0.25
CA ARG A 67 19.49 13.06 -0.79
C ARG A 67 18.14 13.65 -0.34
N LYS A 68 18.15 14.90 0.12
CA LYS A 68 16.97 15.63 0.59
C LYS A 68 16.26 16.33 -0.58
N CYS A 69 14.95 16.55 -0.43
CA CYS A 69 14.26 17.53 -1.26
C CYS A 69 14.86 18.92 -1.02
N SER A 70 15.27 19.62 -2.08
CA SER A 70 15.84 20.98 -1.97
C SER A 70 14.83 22.02 -1.51
N GLY A 71 13.53 21.78 -1.69
CA GLY A 71 12.47 22.70 -1.28
C GLY A 71 12.10 22.62 0.19
N CYS A 72 11.87 21.41 0.71
CA CYS A 72 11.42 21.23 2.09
C CYS A 72 12.49 20.71 3.06
N VAL A 73 13.62 20.21 2.56
CA VAL A 73 14.72 19.56 3.30
C VAL A 73 14.35 18.40 4.24
N ARG A 74 13.06 18.08 4.39
CA ARG A 74 12.53 17.01 5.26
C ARG A 74 12.37 15.70 4.52
N ALA A 75 11.78 15.72 3.33
CA ALA A 75 11.61 14.51 2.52
C ALA A 75 12.95 14.05 1.96
N ARG A 76 13.20 12.73 2.01
CA ARG A 76 14.45 12.11 1.56
C ARG A 76 14.16 11.03 0.53
N TYR A 77 15.06 10.81 -0.41
CA TYR A 77 14.83 9.85 -1.48
C TYR A 77 16.08 9.02 -1.73
N CYS A 78 15.92 7.71 -1.87
CA CYS A 78 17.05 6.83 -2.18
C CYS A 78 17.63 7.11 -3.58
N SER A 79 16.90 7.77 -4.48
CA SER A 79 17.37 8.18 -5.81
C SER A 79 16.58 9.34 -6.38
N ALA A 80 17.15 10.02 -7.39
CA ALA A 80 16.43 11.05 -8.16
C ALA A 80 15.19 10.49 -8.87
N ALA A 81 15.21 9.22 -9.27
CA ALA A 81 14.05 8.55 -9.85
C ALA A 81 12.90 8.45 -8.83
N CYS A 82 13.19 8.08 -7.58
CA CYS A 82 12.19 8.05 -6.51
C CYS A 82 11.63 9.44 -6.18
N GLN A 83 12.47 10.47 -6.17
CA GLN A 83 12.01 11.85 -5.98
C GLN A 83 11.04 12.28 -7.10
N LYS A 84 11.40 12.03 -8.36
CA LYS A 84 10.56 12.36 -9.52
C LYS A 84 9.23 11.60 -9.51
N ALA A 85 9.26 10.30 -9.18
CA ALA A 85 8.05 9.49 -9.07
C ALA A 85 7.12 10.00 -7.97
N ALA A 86 7.67 10.34 -6.80
CA ALA A 86 6.91 10.86 -5.67
C ALA A 86 6.42 12.31 -5.88
N TRP A 87 7.06 13.08 -6.77
CA TRP A 87 6.81 14.51 -6.93
C TRP A 87 5.35 14.86 -7.19
N LYS A 88 4.63 14.05 -7.98
CA LYS A 88 3.19 14.26 -8.28
C LYS A 88 2.35 14.40 -7.00
N VAL A 89 2.69 13.63 -5.97
CA VAL A 89 2.02 13.65 -4.67
C VAL A 89 2.69 14.65 -3.72
N HIS A 90 4.03 14.60 -3.61
CA HIS A 90 4.81 15.40 -2.68
C HIS A 90 4.68 16.91 -2.90
N LYS A 91 4.58 17.39 -4.14
CA LYS A 91 4.48 18.83 -4.46
C LYS A 91 3.34 19.55 -3.73
N ARG A 92 2.27 18.83 -3.39
CA ARG A 92 1.09 19.37 -2.68
C ARG A 92 1.37 19.74 -1.23
N VAL A 93 2.38 19.10 -0.63
CA VAL A 93 2.77 19.28 0.77
C VAL A 93 4.19 19.81 0.92
N CYS A 94 4.95 19.96 -0.16
CA CYS A 94 6.36 20.37 -0.10
C CYS A 94 6.53 21.75 0.58
N SER A 95 5.70 22.73 0.25
CA SER A 95 5.79 24.08 0.81
C SER A 95 5.44 24.13 2.31
N THR A 96 4.54 23.26 2.77
CA THR A 96 4.13 23.20 4.19
C THR A 96 5.15 22.49 5.08
N LEU A 97 6.15 21.86 4.48
CA LEU A 97 7.19 21.10 5.17
C LEU A 97 8.50 21.88 5.33
N ASN A 98 8.60 23.13 4.86
CA ASN A 98 9.80 23.97 5.00
C ASN A 98 9.86 24.73 6.36
N SER A 99 9.04 24.33 7.33
CA SER A 99 8.92 24.97 8.65
C SER A 99 9.54 24.13 9.77
#